data_AF-A0A1W0A7Q8-F1
#
_entry.id   AF-A0A1W0A7Q8-F1
#
_cell.length_a   1.000
_cell.length_b   1.000
_cell.length_c   1.000
_cell.angle_alpha   90.00
_cell.angle_beta   90.00
_cell.angle_gamma   90.00
#
_symmetry.space_group_name_H-M   'P 1'
#
loop_
_entity.id
_entity.type
_entity.pdbx_description
1 polymer ?
#
loop_
_entity_poly.entity_id
_entity_poly.type
_entity_poly.pdbx_seq_one_letter_code
_entity_poly.pdbx_strand_id
1 'polypeptide(L)'
;IIKVKYHEKYGATIFANLDVSKANWTALHAADGNCTGPITEFAWHVHTKWTNKQQSAFLSGCSLAVAGNHYDPDLACGPNSEHISDTCKTIISQPDFKYNCTPQVYNGNPAVCEKGDLSGKVGKMIAKNGWIKSKWYDRHYPAFNEATAQWNFMLHAVCGPGAPPRFICAIADTANELPTTTIPSTYAPK
;
A
#
# COMPACT_ATOMS: atom_id res chain seq x y z
N ILE A 1 -7.73 -13.24 -1.39
CA ILE A 1 -6.69 -13.02 -2.42
C ILE A 1 -6.86 -11.65 -3.07
N ILE A 2 -5.74 -10.98 -3.34
CA ILE A 2 -5.66 -9.80 -4.22
C ILE A 2 -4.96 -10.25 -5.50
N LYS A 3 -5.48 -9.88 -6.67
CA LYS A 3 -4.86 -10.17 -7.97
C LYS A 3 -4.70 -8.89 -8.76
N VAL A 4 -3.55 -8.73 -9.39
CA VAL A 4 -3.25 -7.59 -10.26
C VAL A 4 -3.08 -8.11 -11.68
N LYS A 5 -3.88 -7.57 -12.61
CA LYS A 5 -3.78 -7.84 -14.04
C LYS A 5 -3.27 -6.60 -14.75
N TYR A 6 -2.01 -6.63 -15.17
CA TYR A 6 -1.41 -5.60 -16.00
C TYR A 6 -2.06 -5.55 -17.39
N HIS A 7 -2.14 -4.35 -17.96
CA HIS A 7 -2.57 -4.15 -19.35
C HIS A 7 -1.37 -3.82 -20.24
N GLU A 8 -1.42 -4.23 -21.51
CA GLU A 8 -0.30 -4.11 -22.47
C GLU A 8 0.17 -2.67 -22.72
N LYS A 9 -0.72 -1.68 -22.53
CA LYS A 9 -0.37 -0.26 -22.70
C LYS A 9 -0.04 0.41 -21.37
N TYR A 10 -1.05 0.59 -20.51
CA TYR A 10 -0.90 1.33 -19.26
C TYR A 10 -1.81 0.80 -18.16
N GLY A 11 -1.25 0.76 -16.95
CA GLY A 11 -1.97 0.50 -15.72
C GLY A 11 -2.32 -0.97 -15.48
N ALA A 12 -3.13 -1.19 -14.45
CA ALA A 12 -3.55 -2.52 -14.04
C ALA A 12 -5.00 -2.53 -13.55
N THR A 13 -5.65 -3.67 -13.70
CA THR A 13 -6.89 -3.98 -12.98
C THR A 13 -6.55 -4.76 -11.71
N ILE A 14 -6.99 -4.25 -10.57
CA ILE A 14 -6.84 -4.91 -9.27
C ILE A 14 -8.17 -5.57 -8.89
N PHE A 15 -8.10 -6.82 -8.44
CA PHE A 15 -9.24 -7.58 -7.95
C PHE A 15 -8.98 -7.97 -6.50
N ALA A 16 -9.94 -7.71 -5.61
CA ALA A 16 -9.91 -8.23 -4.24
C ALA A 16 -11.06 -9.21 -4.04
N ASN A 17 -10.74 -10.34 -3.43
CA ASN A 17 -11.68 -11.29 -2.86
C ASN A 17 -11.09 -11.78 -1.53
N LEU A 18 -11.25 -10.99 -0.48
CA LEU A 18 -10.71 -11.23 0.86
C LEU A 18 -11.84 -11.49 1.84
N ASP A 19 -11.68 -12.52 2.67
CA ASP A 19 -12.53 -12.75 3.84
C ASP A 19 -11.81 -12.18 5.07
N VAL A 20 -12.39 -11.15 5.65
CA VAL A 20 -11.95 -10.54 6.91
C VAL A 20 -12.88 -10.88 8.07
N SER A 21 -13.94 -11.68 7.86
CA SER A 21 -14.95 -11.98 8.89
C SER A 21 -14.37 -12.61 10.15
N LYS A 22 -13.28 -13.36 10.01
CA LYS A 22 -12.57 -14.05 11.10
C LYS A 22 -11.22 -13.44 11.44
N ALA A 23 -10.96 -12.19 11.04
CA ALA A 23 -9.73 -11.53 11.43
C ALA A 23 -9.65 -11.37 12.95
N ASN A 24 -8.43 -11.35 13.49
CA ASN A 24 -8.21 -11.22 14.92
C ASN A 24 -8.40 -9.77 15.38
N TRP A 25 -9.67 -9.36 15.48
CA TRP A 25 -10.06 -8.01 15.90
C TRP A 25 -9.61 -7.67 17.31
N THR A 26 -9.56 -8.65 18.22
CA THR A 26 -9.06 -8.47 19.57
C THR A 26 -7.58 -8.07 19.58
N ALA A 27 -6.75 -8.73 18.77
CA ALA A 27 -5.34 -8.37 18.64
C ALA A 27 -5.16 -7.00 17.98
N LEU A 28 -6.00 -6.65 16.99
CA LEU A 28 -5.98 -5.32 16.39
C LEU A 28 -6.35 -4.24 17.41
N HIS A 29 -7.41 -4.44 18.20
CA HIS A 29 -7.80 -3.52 19.27
C HIS A 29 -6.72 -3.37 20.34
N ALA A 30 -6.03 -4.47 20.69
CA ALA A 30 -4.92 -4.43 21.63
C ALA A 30 -3.71 -3.65 21.09
N ALA A 31 -3.49 -3.66 19.77
CA ALA A 31 -2.43 -2.89 19.12
C ALA A 31 -2.80 -1.42 18.91
N ASP A 32 -4.07 -1.13 18.66
CA ASP A 32 -4.62 0.22 18.54
C ASP A 32 -6.03 0.26 19.14
N GLY A 33 -6.16 0.94 20.28
CA GLY A 33 -7.42 1.02 21.04
C GLY A 33 -8.56 1.69 20.28
N ASN A 34 -8.28 2.44 19.20
CA ASN A 34 -9.33 3.01 18.35
C ASN A 34 -9.99 1.95 17.46
N CYS A 35 -9.33 0.81 17.23
CA CYS A 35 -9.85 -0.26 16.40
C CYS A 35 -10.77 -1.21 17.16
N THR A 36 -12.00 -0.77 17.44
CA THR A 36 -13.07 -1.66 17.90
C THR A 36 -13.70 -2.35 16.68
N GLY A 37 -13.17 -3.52 16.31
CA GLY A 37 -13.68 -4.29 15.17
C GLY A 37 -15.14 -4.76 15.35
N PRO A 38 -15.77 -5.28 14.28
CA PRO A 38 -15.20 -5.53 12.95
C PRO A 38 -14.92 -4.25 12.16
N ILE A 39 -13.77 -4.17 11.50
CA ILE A 39 -13.41 -3.02 10.66
C ILE A 39 -13.93 -3.24 9.24
N THR A 40 -14.59 -2.21 8.69
CA THR A 40 -15.22 -2.28 7.36
C THR A 40 -14.49 -1.48 6.29
N GLU A 41 -13.54 -0.64 6.65
CA GLU A 41 -12.77 0.19 5.73
C GLU A 41 -11.27 -0.07 5.87
N PHE A 42 -10.60 -0.21 4.72
CA PHE A 42 -9.15 -0.42 4.69
C PHE A 42 -8.51 0.52 3.69
N ALA A 43 -7.55 1.32 4.17
CA ALA A 43 -6.58 1.95 3.29
C ALA A 43 -5.59 0.89 2.82
N TRP A 44 -5.02 1.05 1.64
CA TRP A 44 -4.22 0.04 0.97
C TRP A 44 -3.21 0.67 0.02
N HIS A 45 -1.98 0.17 0.09
CA HIS A 45 -0.82 0.74 -0.58
C HIS A 45 0.18 -0.34 -1.00
N VAL A 46 1.03 -0.01 -1.97
CA VAL A 46 2.25 -0.78 -2.27
C VAL A 46 3.39 -0.19 -1.43
N HIS A 47 4.04 -1.04 -0.64
CA HIS A 47 5.22 -0.68 0.13
C HIS A 47 6.48 -1.37 -0.41
N THR A 48 7.65 -0.81 -0.12
CA THR A 48 8.88 -1.11 -0.90
C THR A 48 9.85 -2.09 -0.27
N LYS A 49 9.60 -2.57 0.95
CA LYS A 49 10.52 -3.47 1.68
C LYS A 49 9.81 -4.74 2.12
N TRP A 50 10.55 -5.85 2.20
CA TRP A 50 10.07 -7.07 2.85
C TRP A 50 11.22 -7.81 3.51
N THR A 51 11.13 -8.01 4.82
CA THR A 51 12.14 -8.78 5.58
C THR A 51 11.54 -9.93 6.37
N ASN A 52 10.26 -10.23 6.20
CA ASN A 52 9.67 -11.44 6.78
C ASN A 52 10.15 -12.68 6.02
N LYS A 53 10.21 -13.80 6.73
CA LYS A 53 10.43 -15.12 6.11
C LYS A 53 9.15 -15.67 5.48
N GLN A 54 8.00 -15.33 6.05
CA GLN A 54 6.68 -15.70 5.57
C GLN A 54 6.24 -14.77 4.44
N GLN A 55 5.31 -15.23 3.60
CA GLN A 55 4.76 -14.44 2.47
C GLN A 55 3.73 -13.41 2.90
N SER A 56 3.19 -13.53 4.12
CA SER A 56 2.27 -12.57 4.69
C SER A 56 2.53 -12.39 6.18
N ALA A 57 2.07 -11.27 6.71
CA ALA A 57 2.21 -10.93 8.11
C ALA A 57 1.01 -10.11 8.62
N PHE A 58 0.97 -9.93 9.93
CA PHE A 58 -0.09 -9.25 10.68
C PHE A 58 0.53 -8.27 11.68
N LEU A 59 -0.05 -7.08 11.83
CA LEU A 59 0.34 -6.03 12.77
C LEU A 59 1.84 -5.73 12.77
N SER A 60 2.57 -6.08 13.84
CA SER A 60 4.00 -5.81 13.99
C SER A 60 4.86 -6.45 12.90
N GLY A 61 4.41 -7.57 12.32
CA GLY A 61 5.04 -8.17 11.15
C GLY A 61 4.86 -7.35 9.87
N CYS A 62 4.02 -6.32 9.89
CA CYS A 62 3.86 -5.32 8.83
C CYS A 62 4.49 -3.97 9.20
N SER A 63 5.24 -3.88 10.29
CA SER A 63 5.84 -2.62 10.75
C SER A 63 6.69 -1.92 9.69
N LEU A 64 6.95 -0.62 9.89
CA LEU A 64 7.81 0.18 9.02
C LEU A 64 9.19 -0.47 8.78
N ALA A 65 9.78 -1.05 9.82
CA ALA A 65 11.07 -1.72 9.74
C ALA A 65 11.06 -2.93 8.78
N VAL A 66 9.92 -3.60 8.66
CA VAL A 66 9.74 -4.82 7.88
C VAL A 66 9.26 -4.55 6.46
N ALA A 67 8.23 -3.71 6.35
CA ALA A 67 7.50 -3.49 5.10
C ALA A 67 7.92 -2.21 4.37
N GLY A 68 8.60 -1.28 5.05
CA GLY A 68 9.02 -0.01 4.46
C GLY A 68 7.87 0.98 4.28
N ASN A 69 8.14 2.01 3.50
CA ASN A 69 7.23 3.10 3.17
C ASN A 69 6.57 2.87 1.80
N HIS A 70 5.68 3.78 1.41
CA HIS A 70 4.95 3.70 0.15
C HIS A 70 5.89 3.87 -1.04
N TYR A 71 5.63 3.12 -2.12
CA TYR A 71 6.33 3.28 -3.39
C TYR A 71 6.02 4.64 -4.02
N ASP A 72 7.04 5.47 -4.22
CA ASP A 72 6.88 6.86 -4.67
C ASP A 72 8.03 7.33 -5.58
N PRO A 73 8.27 6.65 -6.72
CA PRO A 73 9.37 6.98 -7.61
C PRO A 73 9.24 8.36 -8.26
N ASP A 74 8.02 8.90 -8.30
CA ASP A 74 7.67 10.15 -8.97
C ASP A 74 7.65 11.35 -8.00
N LEU A 75 8.01 11.12 -6.72
CA LEU A 75 8.14 12.15 -5.68
C LEU A 75 6.87 12.97 -5.44
N ALA A 76 5.71 12.30 -5.37
CA ALA A 76 4.47 12.94 -4.94
C ALA A 76 4.52 13.33 -3.45
N CYS A 77 5.41 12.69 -2.67
CA CYS A 77 5.81 13.10 -1.33
C CYS A 77 4.66 13.16 -0.31
N GLY A 78 3.81 12.13 -0.33
CA GLY A 78 2.86 11.92 0.74
C GLY A 78 3.54 11.61 2.08
N PRO A 79 2.77 11.60 3.19
CA PRO A 79 3.32 11.47 4.54
C PRO A 79 4.15 10.21 4.80
N ASN A 80 3.97 9.17 3.97
CA ASN A 80 4.66 7.89 4.09
C ASN A 80 5.45 7.52 2.82
N SER A 81 5.85 8.50 2.02
CA SER A 81 6.73 8.29 0.87
C SER A 81 8.01 7.57 1.29
N GLU A 82 8.54 6.68 0.45
CA GLU A 82 9.86 6.08 0.67
C GLU A 82 10.99 7.12 0.71
N HIS A 83 10.75 8.30 0.15
CA HIS A 83 11.66 9.43 0.11
C HIS A 83 11.40 10.48 1.21
N ILE A 84 10.53 10.16 2.19
CA ILE A 84 10.11 11.12 3.23
C ILE A 84 11.29 11.68 4.04
N SER A 85 12.36 10.90 4.20
CA SER A 85 13.54 11.29 4.98
C SER A 85 14.60 12.06 4.18
N ASP A 86 14.47 12.11 2.85
CA ASP A 86 15.46 12.72 1.96
C ASP A 86 14.84 13.76 1.00
N THR A 87 14.59 13.39 -0.24
CA THR A 87 14.16 14.25 -1.35
C THR A 87 12.82 14.91 -1.04
N CYS A 88 11.91 14.20 -0.39
CA CYS A 88 10.61 14.77 -0.03
C CYS A 88 10.70 15.80 1.09
N LYS A 89 11.75 15.80 1.93
CA LYS A 89 11.88 16.78 3.03
C LYS A 89 11.85 18.22 2.53
N THR A 90 12.48 18.48 1.39
CA THR A 90 12.47 19.81 0.76
C THR A 90 11.10 20.14 0.17
N ILE A 91 10.47 19.18 -0.51
CA ILE A 91 9.15 19.34 -1.15
C ILE A 91 8.08 19.65 -0.11
N ILE A 92 8.00 18.85 0.96
CA ILE A 92 6.99 19.03 2.02
C ILE A 92 7.17 20.32 2.82
N SER A 93 8.38 20.91 2.81
CA SER A 93 8.67 22.16 3.50
C SER A 93 8.21 23.41 2.74
N GLN A 94 7.82 23.26 1.47
CA GLN A 94 7.31 24.37 0.67
C GLN A 94 5.94 24.83 1.24
N PRO A 95 5.70 26.14 1.41
CA PRO A 95 4.48 26.64 2.05
C PRO A 95 3.17 26.17 1.41
N ASP A 96 3.17 26.00 0.09
CA ASP A 96 1.99 25.63 -0.69
C ASP A 96 1.87 24.11 -0.94
N PHE A 97 2.82 23.32 -0.44
CA PHE A 97 2.77 21.87 -0.63
C PHE A 97 1.65 21.26 0.21
N LYS A 98 0.75 20.54 -0.46
CA LYS A 98 -0.25 19.71 0.18
C LYS A 98 -0.40 18.40 -0.58
N TYR A 99 -0.09 17.31 0.10
CA TYR A 99 -0.45 15.99 -0.39
C TYR A 99 -1.98 15.84 -0.32
N ASN A 100 -2.63 15.80 -1.48
CA ASN A 100 -4.09 15.73 -1.60
C ASN A 100 -4.52 14.65 -2.60
N CYS A 101 -3.88 13.47 -2.51
CA CYS A 101 -4.24 12.34 -3.34
C CYS A 101 -5.66 11.87 -3.01
N THR A 102 -6.58 12.11 -3.95
CA THR A 102 -7.96 11.64 -3.92
C THR A 102 -8.33 11.20 -5.34
N PRO A 103 -9.36 10.34 -5.54
CA PRO A 103 -9.67 9.85 -6.88
C PRO A 103 -10.00 10.97 -7.86
N GLN A 104 -10.62 12.05 -7.38
CA GLN A 104 -10.96 13.22 -8.17
C GLN A 104 -9.71 13.98 -8.62
N VAL A 105 -8.77 14.24 -7.71
CA VAL A 105 -7.53 14.97 -8.02
C VAL A 105 -6.62 14.11 -8.91
N TYR A 106 -6.52 12.82 -8.59
CA TYR A 106 -5.76 11.83 -9.38
C TYR A 106 -6.21 11.76 -10.84
N ASN A 107 -7.52 11.76 -11.08
CA ASN A 107 -8.07 11.72 -12.43
C ASN A 107 -7.73 12.97 -13.26
N GLY A 108 -7.52 14.12 -12.62
CA GLY A 108 -7.08 15.36 -13.28
C GLY A 108 -5.57 15.46 -13.44
N ASN A 109 -4.81 15.02 -12.43
CA ASN A 109 -3.35 15.04 -12.43
C ASN A 109 -2.80 13.82 -11.67
N PRO A 110 -2.30 12.78 -12.35
CA PRO A 110 -1.82 11.58 -11.67
C PRO A 110 -0.56 11.79 -10.84
N ALA A 111 0.24 12.83 -11.12
CA ALA A 111 1.51 13.09 -10.43
C ALA A 111 1.35 13.62 -9.00
N VAL A 112 0.12 13.96 -8.57
CA VAL A 112 -0.15 14.40 -7.18
C VAL A 112 -0.24 13.25 -6.18
N CYS A 113 -0.20 12.01 -6.67
CA CYS A 113 -0.38 10.80 -5.90
C CYS A 113 0.88 9.97 -5.95
N GLU A 114 1.29 9.43 -4.80
CA GLU A 114 2.32 8.40 -4.77
C GLU A 114 1.84 7.22 -5.63
N LYS A 115 2.74 6.65 -6.43
CA LYS A 115 2.38 5.53 -7.32
C LYS A 115 1.87 4.32 -6.53
N GLY A 116 2.36 4.15 -5.30
CA GLY A 116 1.91 3.16 -4.33
C GLY A 116 0.64 3.52 -3.55
N ASP A 117 0.13 4.76 -3.59
CA ASP A 117 -1.08 5.18 -2.86
C ASP A 117 -2.37 4.80 -3.59
N LEU A 118 -2.72 3.52 -3.51
CA LEU A 118 -3.88 2.98 -4.22
C LEU A 118 -5.20 3.46 -3.60
N SER A 119 -5.25 3.69 -2.28
CA SER A 119 -6.44 4.26 -1.63
C SER A 119 -6.74 5.68 -2.05
N GLY A 120 -5.73 6.53 -2.13
CA GLY A 120 -5.87 7.88 -2.62
C GLY A 120 -6.28 7.90 -4.10
N LYS A 121 -5.71 7.02 -4.92
CA LYS A 121 -6.00 6.98 -6.38
C LYS A 121 -7.36 6.38 -6.73
N VAL A 122 -7.71 5.24 -6.16
CA VAL A 122 -8.87 4.43 -6.58
C VAL A 122 -9.87 4.12 -5.46
N GLY A 123 -9.68 4.75 -4.28
CA GLY A 123 -10.56 4.61 -3.13
C GLY A 123 -10.19 3.43 -2.22
N LYS A 124 -10.63 3.49 -0.96
CA LYS A 124 -10.41 2.45 0.05
C LYS A 124 -11.08 1.12 -0.30
N MET A 125 -10.57 0.03 0.25
CA MET A 125 -11.28 -1.25 0.22
C MET A 125 -12.40 -1.25 1.26
N ILE A 126 -13.61 -1.65 0.86
CA ILE A 126 -14.78 -1.71 1.73
C ILE A 126 -15.18 -3.17 1.93
N ALA A 127 -15.21 -3.63 3.18
CA ALA A 127 -15.73 -4.93 3.54
C ALA A 127 -17.24 -4.86 3.79
N LYS A 128 -18.00 -5.75 3.14
CA LYS A 128 -19.44 -5.93 3.35
C LYS A 128 -19.68 -7.37 3.80
N ASN A 129 -20.35 -7.55 4.94
CA ASN A 129 -20.60 -8.86 5.55
C ASN A 129 -19.31 -9.67 5.74
N GLY A 130 -18.22 -9.00 6.13
CA GLY A 130 -16.90 -9.61 6.32
C GLY A 130 -16.12 -9.90 5.04
N TRP A 131 -16.61 -9.51 3.86
CA TRP A 131 -15.92 -9.74 2.59
C TRP A 131 -15.55 -8.45 1.88
N ILE A 132 -14.32 -8.36 1.38
CA ILE A 132 -13.90 -7.37 0.39
C ILE A 132 -13.97 -8.05 -0.98
N LYS A 133 -14.98 -7.70 -1.77
CA LYS A 133 -15.20 -8.19 -3.14
C LYS A 133 -15.31 -7.00 -4.07
N SER A 134 -14.23 -6.65 -4.75
CA SER A 134 -14.18 -5.41 -5.52
C SER A 134 -13.15 -5.47 -6.64
N LYS A 135 -13.32 -4.57 -7.61
CA LYS A 135 -12.48 -4.43 -8.79
C LYS A 135 -12.19 -2.95 -8.99
N TRP A 136 -10.93 -2.62 -9.22
CA TRP A 136 -10.47 -1.27 -9.53
C TRP A 136 -9.63 -1.29 -10.80
N TYR A 137 -9.66 -0.19 -11.54
CA TYR A 137 -8.71 0.07 -12.60
C TYR A 137 -7.87 1.28 -12.22
N ASP A 138 -6.56 1.10 -12.24
CA ASP A 138 -5.61 2.17 -11.99
C ASP A 138 -4.72 2.34 -13.24
N ARG A 139 -4.92 3.46 -13.95
CA ARG A 139 -4.19 3.77 -15.19
C ARG A 139 -2.71 4.00 -14.97
N HIS A 140 -2.33 4.46 -13.78
CA HIS A 140 -0.94 4.73 -13.36
C HIS A 140 -0.55 3.82 -12.20
N TYR A 141 -1.04 2.58 -12.22
CA TYR A 141 -0.52 1.52 -11.35
C TYR A 141 0.99 1.37 -11.61
N PRO A 142 1.83 1.10 -10.58
CA PRO A 142 3.25 0.84 -10.77
C PRO A 142 3.49 -0.19 -11.88
N ALA A 143 4.40 0.06 -12.82
CA ALA A 143 4.58 -0.80 -13.97
C ALA A 143 5.19 -2.16 -13.58
N PHE A 144 4.92 -3.19 -14.38
CA PHE A 144 5.38 -4.55 -14.08
C PHE A 144 6.90 -4.65 -13.96
N ASN A 145 7.65 -3.89 -14.77
CA ASN A 145 9.11 -3.84 -14.74
C ASN A 145 9.69 -3.02 -13.58
N GLU A 146 8.88 -2.26 -12.86
CA GLU A 146 9.28 -1.59 -11.61
C GLU A 146 9.16 -2.53 -10.40
N ALA A 147 8.32 -3.58 -10.49
CA ALA A 147 8.03 -4.47 -9.38
C ALA A 147 9.24 -5.31 -8.97
N THR A 148 9.45 -5.40 -7.65
CA THR A 148 10.53 -6.18 -7.02
C THR A 148 9.97 -7.21 -6.06
N ALA A 149 10.75 -8.24 -5.74
CA ALA A 149 10.37 -9.25 -4.74
C ALA A 149 10.23 -8.70 -3.31
N GLN A 150 10.70 -7.48 -3.05
CA GLN A 150 10.56 -6.81 -1.76
C GLN A 150 9.25 -6.02 -1.64
N TRP A 151 8.55 -5.78 -2.74
CA TRP A 151 7.29 -5.07 -2.66
C TRP A 151 6.23 -5.90 -1.95
N ASN A 152 5.48 -5.24 -1.07
CA ASN A 152 4.34 -5.85 -0.40
C ASN A 152 3.11 -4.98 -0.57
N PHE A 153 1.97 -5.65 -0.58
CA PHE A 153 0.66 -5.03 -0.57
C PHE A 153 0.19 -4.95 0.87
N MET A 154 -0.09 -3.75 1.36
CA MET A 154 -0.51 -3.54 2.74
C MET A 154 -1.93 -3.05 2.82
N LEU A 155 -2.69 -3.57 3.79
CA LEU A 155 -3.95 -3.00 4.23
C LEU A 155 -3.74 -2.36 5.61
N HIS A 156 -4.29 -1.17 5.78
CA HIS A 156 -4.39 -0.46 7.06
C HIS A 156 -5.85 -0.45 7.49
N ALA A 157 -6.13 -0.75 8.76
CA ALA A 157 -7.48 -0.73 9.29
C ALA A 157 -7.91 0.71 9.60
N VAL A 158 -8.97 1.20 8.95
CA VAL A 158 -9.47 2.56 9.21
C VAL A 158 -10.41 2.52 10.41
N CYS A 159 -9.91 3.00 11.54
CA CYS A 159 -10.57 2.86 12.85
C CYS A 159 -10.95 4.21 13.50
N GLY A 160 -10.76 5.34 12.81
CA GLY A 160 -10.99 6.66 13.35
C GLY A 160 -10.26 7.76 12.57
N PRO A 161 -10.13 8.97 13.15
CA PRO A 161 -9.51 10.11 12.48
C PRO A 161 -7.97 10.07 12.47
N GLY A 162 -7.35 9.16 13.23
CA GLY A 162 -5.90 9.00 13.29
C GLY A 162 -5.32 8.26 12.08
N ALA A 163 -3.99 8.16 12.05
CA ALA A 163 -3.30 7.34 11.05
C ALA A 163 -3.70 5.86 11.24
N PRO A 164 -4.23 5.20 10.21
CA PRO A 164 -4.74 3.84 10.35
C PRO A 164 -3.59 2.85 10.57
N PRO A 165 -3.67 1.96 11.57
CA PRO A 165 -2.61 0.99 11.85
C PRO A 165 -2.42 0.01 10.70
N ARG A 166 -1.17 -0.39 10.48
CA ARG A 166 -0.79 -1.45 9.54
C ARG A 166 -1.40 -2.77 10.01
N PHE A 167 -2.34 -3.32 9.24
CA PHE A 167 -3.16 -4.44 9.68
C PHE A 167 -2.63 -5.77 9.13
N ILE A 168 -2.64 -5.95 7.82
CA ILE A 168 -2.09 -7.13 7.14
C ILE A 168 -1.28 -6.70 5.94
N CYS A 169 -0.30 -7.52 5.58
CA CYS A 169 0.56 -7.27 4.44
C CYS A 169 1.03 -8.59 3.84
N ALA A 170 1.26 -8.59 2.53
CA ALA A 170 1.74 -9.76 1.82
C ALA A 170 2.55 -9.39 0.59
N ILE A 171 3.53 -10.23 0.25
CA ILE A 171 4.21 -10.18 -1.04
C ILE A 171 3.40 -10.96 -2.10
N ALA A 172 3.72 -10.76 -3.38
CA ALA A 172 3.10 -11.53 -4.45
C ALA A 172 3.55 -13.00 -4.40
N ASP A 173 2.60 -13.93 -4.61
CA ASP A 173 2.91 -15.37 -4.73
C ASP A 173 3.86 -15.65 -5.91
N THR A 174 3.78 -14.82 -6.96
CA THR A 174 4.65 -14.85 -8.15
C THR A 174 5.84 -13.90 -8.01
N ALA A 175 6.26 -13.52 -6.80
CA ALA A 175 7.45 -12.68 -6.60
C ALA A 175 8.72 -13.27 -7.27
N ASN A 176 8.76 -14.60 -7.43
CA ASN A 176 9.82 -15.32 -8.14
C ASN A 176 9.75 -15.21 -9.68
N GLU A 177 8.61 -14.75 -10.22
CA GLU A 177 8.37 -14.51 -11.65
C GLU A 177 8.43 -13.01 -12.00
N LEU A 178 8.78 -12.15 -11.03
CA LEU A 178 8.97 -10.73 -11.27
C LEU A 178 10.24 -10.49 -12.11
N PRO A 179 10.23 -9.46 -12.97
CA PRO A 179 11.32 -9.22 -13.92
C PRO A 179 12.63 -8.82 -13.24
N THR A 180 12.60 -8.42 -11.96
CA THR A 180 13.79 -8.23 -11.14
C THR A 180 13.75 -9.16 -9.92
N THR A 181 14.53 -10.24 -10.00
CA THR A 181 14.95 -11.03 -8.83
C THR A 181 16.08 -10.33 -8.05
N THR A 182 16.66 -9.28 -8.63
CA THR A 182 17.72 -8.45 -8.07
C THR A 182 17.16 -7.29 -7.26
N ILE A 183 17.36 -7.36 -5.94
CA ILE A 183 17.21 -6.22 -5.02
C ILE A 183 18.20 -5.12 -5.48
N PRO A 184 17.78 -3.85 -5.67
CA PRO A 184 18.70 -2.75 -5.96
C PRO A 184 19.82 -2.71 -4.90
N SER A 185 21.07 -2.62 -5.34
CA SER A 185 22.26 -2.76 -4.49
C SER A 185 22.34 -1.74 -3.34
N THR A 186 21.56 -0.66 -3.39
CA THR A 186 21.38 0.32 -2.31
C THR A 186 20.61 -0.23 -1.11
N TYR A 187 19.93 -1.38 -1.24
CA TYR A 187 19.12 -2.02 -0.21
C TYR A 187 19.47 -3.50 0.04
N ALA A 188 20.57 -3.98 -0.55
CA ALA A 188 21.08 -5.31 -0.24
C ALA A 188 21.56 -5.35 1.23
N PRO A 189 21.11 -6.32 2.06
CA PRO A 189 21.68 -6.49 3.37
C PRO A 189 23.18 -6.83 3.22
N LYS A 190 24.02 -6.12 3.98
CA LYS A 190 25.42 -6.51 4.18
C LYS A 190 25.50 -7.84 4.93
#